data_AF-A0A8T7EL46-F1
#
_entry.id   AF-A0A8T7EL46-F1
#
_cell.length_a   1.000
_cell.length_b   1.000
_cell.length_c   1.000
_cell.angle_alpha   90.00
_cell.angle_beta   90.00
_cell.angle_gamma   90.00
#
_symmetry.space_group_name_H-M   'P 1'
#
loop_
_entity.id
_entity.type
_entity.pdbx_description
1 polymer ?
#
loop_
_entity_poly.entity_id
_entity_poly.type
_entity_poly.pdbx_seq_one_letter_code
_entity_poly.pdbx_strand_id
1 'polypeptide(L)' 'MLLSENAVHSALFLIVNFIGVALLFLMLEAPFLALVQIAVYAGAIMVLFVFVIMLLGAEKARGGASTRRFPWLAPLQWG' A
#
# COMPACT_ATOMS: atom_id res chain seq x y z
N MET A 1 -11.18 -1.78 -6.51
CA MET A 1 -10.44 -0.99 -7.52
C MET A 1 -10.95 0.47 -7.48
N LEU A 2 -10.01 1.41 -7.37
CA LEU A 2 -10.05 2.81 -7.84
C LEU A 2 -10.89 3.91 -7.12
N LEU A 3 -11.43 3.71 -5.91
CA LEU A 3 -12.22 4.79 -5.25
C LEU A 3 -11.54 5.53 -4.08
N SER A 4 -10.35 5.13 -3.63
CA SER A 4 -9.75 5.74 -2.43
C SER A 4 -8.54 6.61 -2.74
N GLU A 5 -8.59 7.87 -2.33
CA GLU A 5 -7.48 8.86 -2.33
C GLU A 5 -6.21 8.39 -1.59
N ASN A 6 -6.29 7.31 -0.82
CA ASN A 6 -5.16 6.74 -0.09
C ASN A 6 -4.57 5.56 -0.85
N ALA A 7 -3.38 5.75 -1.44
CA ALA A 7 -2.61 4.73 -2.16
C ALA A 7 -2.40 3.44 -1.34
N VAL A 8 -2.33 3.57 -0.01
CA VAL A 8 -2.24 2.44 0.94
C VAL A 8 -3.50 1.56 0.91
N HIS A 9 -4.68 2.14 0.72
CA HIS A 9 -5.93 1.38 0.65
C HIS A 9 -6.04 0.62 -0.69
N SER A 10 -5.61 1.23 -1.79
CA SER A 10 -5.49 0.55 -3.08
C SER A 10 -4.50 -0.62 -3.03
N ALA A 11 -3.40 -0.47 -2.29
CA ALA A 11 -2.42 -1.53 -2.04
C ALA A 11 -2.99 -2.73 -1.29
N LEU A 12 -3.72 -2.47 -0.19
CA LEU A 12 -4.37 -3.50 0.60
C LEU A 12 -5.40 -4.28 -0.25
N PHE A 13 -6.15 -3.59 -1.11
CA PHE A 13 -7.10 -4.23 -2.02
C PHE A 13 -6.41 -5.10 -3.08
N LEU A 14 -5.21 -4.71 -3.53
CA LEU A 14 -4.39 -5.50 -4.45
C LEU A 14 -3.93 -6.82 -3.79
N ILE A 15 -3.49 -6.76 -2.53
CA ILE A 15 -3.09 -7.95 -1.76
C ILE A 15 -4.26 -8.94 -1.65
N VAL A 16 -5.45 -8.44 -1.28
CA VAL A 16 -6.65 -9.27 -1.15
C VAL A 16 -7.01 -9.96 -2.46
N ASN A 17 -6.88 -9.27 -3.59
CA ASN A 17 -7.11 -9.87 -4.92
C ASN A 17 -6.14 -11.01 -5.21
N PHE A 18 -4.84 -10.83 -4.91
CA PHE A 18 -3.83 -11.88 -5.11
C PHE A 18 -4.08 -13.13 -4.25
N ILE A 19 -4.57 -12.94 -3.01
CA ILE A 19 -4.98 -14.04 -2.13
C ILE A 19 -6.18 -14.80 -2.73
N GLY A 20 -7.17 -14.08 -3.28
CA GLY A 20 -8.31 -14.70 -3.96
C GLY A 20 -7.91 -15.57 -5.14
N VAL A 21 -6.98 -15.10 -5.99
CA VAL A 21 -6.45 -15.88 -7.12
C VAL A 21 -5.68 -17.12 -6.66
N ALA A 22 -4.90 -17.02 -5.58
CA ALA A 22 -4.19 -18.17 -5.01
C ALA A 22 -5.17 -19.25 -4.50
N LEU A 23 -6.27 -18.84 -3.86
CA LEU A 23 -7.32 -19.77 -3.42
C LEU A 23 -8.05 -20.45 -4.59
N LEU A 24 -8.27 -19.74 -5.70
CA LEU A 24 -8.83 -20.33 -6.92
C LEU A 24 -7.90 -21.40 -7.52
N PHE A 25 -6.59 -21.17 -7.53
CA PHE A 25 -5.64 -22.19 -8.00
C PHE A 25 -5.53 -23.41 -7.08
N LEU A 26 -5.74 -23.23 -5.77
CA LEU A 26 -5.86 -24.34 -4.82
C LEU A 26 -7.12 -25.18 -5.07
N MET A 27 -8.26 -24.54 -5.35
CA MET A 27 -9.50 -25.25 -5.69
C MET A 27 -9.41 -26.02 -7.02
N LEU A 28 -8.53 -25.61 -7.93
CA LEU A 28 -8.32 -26.25 -9.23
C LEU A 28 -7.35 -27.45 -9.18
N GLU A 29 -6.91 -27.91 -8.00
CA GLU A 29 -5.95 -29.01 -7.85
C GLU A 29 -4.66 -28.83 -8.67
N ALA A 30 -4.20 -27.59 -8.82
CA ALA A 30 -3.02 -27.25 -9.62
C ALA A 30 -1.80 -26.89 -8.74
N PRO A 31 -1.09 -27.88 -8.16
CA PRO A 31 -0.03 -27.64 -7.17
C PRO A 31 1.16 -26.87 -7.74
N PHE A 32 1.52 -27.09 -9.01
CA PHE A 32 2.60 -26.37 -9.67
C PHE A 32 2.28 -24.87 -9.81
N LEU A 33 1.07 -24.55 -10.27
CA LEU A 33 0.60 -23.17 -10.42
C LEU A 33 0.48 -22.47 -9.06
N ALA A 34 0.01 -23.17 -8.02
CA ALA A 34 -0.01 -22.63 -6.65
C ALA A 34 1.40 -22.28 -6.15
N LEU A 35 2.40 -23.11 -6.43
CA LEU A 35 3.78 -22.88 -6.01
C LEU A 35 4.39 -21.67 -6.75
N VAL A 36 4.16 -21.55 -8.06
CA VAL A 36 4.56 -20.37 -8.84
C VAL A 36 3.83 -19.11 -8.38
N GLN A 37 2.54 -19.21 -8.05
CA GLN A 37 1.75 -18.11 -7.51
C GLN A 37 2.37 -17.56 -6.21
N ILE A 38 2.77 -18.45 -5.30
CA ILE A 38 3.40 -18.03 -4.06
C ILE A 38 4.82 -17.48 -4.33
N ALA A 39 5.65 -18.19 -5.09
CA ALA A 39 7.05 -17.80 -5.30
C ALA A 39 7.20 -16.49 -6.09
N VAL A 40 6.47 -16.34 -7.19
CA VAL A 40 6.64 -15.22 -8.13
C VAL A 40 5.68 -14.08 -7.78
N TYR A 41 4.39 -14.38 -7.67
CA TYR A 41 3.41 -13.31 -7.47
C TYR A 41 3.42 -12.80 -6.02
N ALA A 42 3.33 -13.68 -5.01
CA ALA A 42 3.41 -13.26 -3.62
C ALA A 42 4.83 -12.91 -3.16
N GLY A 43 5.86 -13.61 -3.67
CA GLY A 43 7.25 -13.41 -3.26
C GLY A 43 7.96 -12.25 -3.95
N ALA A 44 7.90 -12.16 -5.28
CA ALA A 44 8.65 -11.15 -6.03
C ALA A 44 7.82 -9.90 -6.35
N ILE A 45 6.65 -10.09 -6.97
CA ILE A 45 5.83 -8.98 -7.45
C ILE A 45 5.22 -8.21 -6.28
N MET A 46 4.62 -8.90 -5.30
CA MET A 46 3.99 -8.24 -4.16
C MET A 46 5.00 -7.50 -3.27
N VAL A 47 6.22 -8.02 -3.09
CA VAL A 47 7.27 -7.32 -2.33
C VAL A 47 7.68 -6.02 -3.04
N LEU A 48 7.84 -6.04 -4.37
CA LEU A 48 8.10 -4.84 -5.15
C LEU A 48 6.96 -3.82 -5.01
N PHE A 49 5.70 -4.27 -5.09
CA PHE A 49 4.55 -3.40 -4.89
C PHE A 49 4.53 -2.77 -3.49
N VAL A 50 4.71 -3.56 -2.43
CA VAL A 50 4.77 -3.05 -1.04
C VAL A 50 5.90 -2.04 -0.89
N PHE A 51 7.06 -2.30 -1.49
CA PHE A 51 8.19 -1.37 -1.49
C PHE A 51 7.84 -0.05 -2.17
N VAL A 52 7.24 -0.09 -3.36
CA VAL A 52 6.78 1.11 -4.10
C VAL A 52 5.72 1.88 -3.31
N ILE A 53 4.76 1.18 -2.70
CA ILE A 53 3.70 1.79 -1.89
C ILE A 53 4.28 2.46 -0.64
N MET A 54 5.29 1.84 -0.01
CA MET A 54 6.02 2.44 1.11
C MET A 54 6.74 3.71 0.69
N LEU A 55 7.38 3.74 -0.48
CA LEU A 55 8.01 4.95 -1.03
C LEU A 55 7.00 6.06 -1.31
N LEU A 56 5.88 5.73 -1.96
CA LEU A 56 4.82 6.69 -2.27
C LEU A 56 4.11 7.20 -1.00
N GLY A 57 3.96 6.33 0.00
CA GLY A 57 3.47 6.69 1.33
C GLY A 57 4.43 7.61 2.08
N ALA A 58 5.74 7.39 1.96
CA ALA A 58 6.77 8.26 2.53
C ALA A 58 6.80 9.65 1.87
N GLU A 59 6.56 9.74 0.56
CA GLU A 59 6.38 11.04 -0.12
C GLU A 59 5.14 11.78 0.38
N LYS A 60 3.99 11.09 0.55
CA LYS A 60 2.80 11.69 1.17
C LYS A 60 3.03 12.13 2.61
N ALA A 61 3.76 11.36 3.41
CA ALA A 61 4.11 11.74 4.78
C ALA A 61 5.03 12.97 4.83
N ARG A 62 5.95 13.11 3.87
CA ARG A 62 6.79 14.31 3.70
C ARG A 62 5.98 15.52 3.22
N GLY A 63 5.01 15.33 2.33
CA GLY A 63 4.06 16.37 1.90
C GLY A 63 3.03 16.76 2.98
N GLY A 64 2.78 15.86 3.94
CA GLY A 64 1.93 16.07 5.12
C GLY A 64 2.64 16.75 6.30
N ALA A 65 3.95 17.01 6.20
CA ALA A 65 4.67 17.87 7.14
C ALA A 65 4.38 19.37 6.91
N SER A 66 3.27 19.70 6.24
CA SER A 66 2.71 21.04 6.23
C SER A 66 2.10 21.35 7.59
N THR A 67 2.92 21.93 8.45
CA THR A 67 2.58 23.12 9.22
C THR A 67 1.17 23.09 9.85
N ARG A 68 1.03 22.47 11.03
CA ARG A 68 0.07 23.01 12.01
C ARG A 68 0.65 24.30 12.56
N ARG A 69 0.74 25.33 11.71
CA ARG A 69 1.04 26.69 12.13
C ARG A 69 -0.24 27.20 12.77
N PHE A 70 -0.35 27.01 14.08
CA PHE A 70 -1.46 27.53 14.88
C PHE A 70 -1.51 29.05 14.68
N PRO A 71 -2.52 29.60 13.98
CA PRO A 71 -2.60 31.05 13.70
C PRO A 71 -2.86 31.88 14.97
N TRP A 72 -3.25 31.21 16.05
CA TRP A 72 -3.60 31.79 17.34
C TRP A 72 -2.39 32.13 18.24
N LEU A 73 -1.18 31.69 17.88
CA LEU A 73 0.05 32.00 18.62
C LEU A 73 0.81 33.22 18.07
N ALA A 74 0.33 33.81 16.97
CA ALA A 74 0.90 35.00 16.36
C ALA A 74 0.95 36.27 17.26
N PRO A 75 0.02 36.52 18.21
CA PRO A 75 0.05 37.77 18.96
C PRO A 75 0.99 37.78 20.17
N LEU A 76 1.60 36.65 20.58
CA LEU A 76 2.44 36.57 21.80
C LEU A 76 3.95 36.56 21.56
N GLN A 77 4.41 36.59 20.30
CA GLN A 77 5.84 36.52 19.94
C GLN A 77 6.51 37.91 19.75
N TRP A 78 5.87 38.99 20.18
CA TRP A 78 6.43 40.35 20.22
C TRP A 78 6.59 40.79 21.68
N GLY A 79 7.77 40.54 22.23
CA GLY A 79 8.21 40.93 23.57
C GLY A 79 9.67 40.59 23.75
#